data_AF-A0A1W9WBY1-F1
#
_entry.id   AF-A0A1W9WBY1-F1
#
_cell.length_a   1.000
_cell.length_b   1.000
_cell.length_c   1.000
_cell.angle_alpha   90.00
_cell.angle_beta   90.00
_cell.angle_gamma   90.00
#
_symmetry.space_group_name_H-M   'P 1'
#
loop_
_entity.id
_entity.type
_entity.pdbx_description
1 polymer ?
#
loop_
_entity_poly.entity_id
_entity_poly.type
_entity_poly.pdbx_seq_one_letter_code
_entity_poly.pdbx_strand_id
1 'polypeptide(L)'
;MDATTIIIIVLLVTITLWWVLKPLWTETVSVNSLDSQHNITELFYQRDTIYKTIKALDLDFESNKVSEDNHRKIRLKLMHRAAHVLQKIDNISQQTDHALETKIDTLLKRFPKTKSANDRTLLKMVRGELEHVVTSPTQLASTSKKTKTDSRFCTKCGHATDVNDVFCAKCGTRLKSTTKP
;
A
#
# COMPACT_ATOMS: atom_id res chain seq x y z
N MET A 1 16.57 16.50 64.05
CA MET A 1 16.35 16.75 62.60
C MET A 1 15.81 18.16 62.50
N ASP A 2 16.55 19.06 61.87
CA ASP A 2 16.18 20.47 61.82
C ASP A 2 14.97 20.65 60.91
N ALA A 3 14.05 21.56 61.26
CA ALA A 3 12.82 21.77 60.50
C ALA A 3 13.09 22.06 59.01
N THR A 4 14.24 22.67 58.71
CA THR A 4 14.74 22.92 57.35
C THR A 4 15.02 21.63 56.57
N THR A 5 15.62 20.62 57.21
CA THR A 5 15.90 19.32 56.58
C THR A 5 14.62 18.57 56.23
N ILE A 6 13.58 18.65 57.07
CA ILE A 6 12.29 17.98 56.84
C ILE A 6 11.57 18.60 55.65
N ILE A 7 11.57 19.93 55.54
CA ILE A 7 10.92 20.66 54.43
C ILE A 7 11.57 20.32 53.09
N ILE A 8 12.91 20.25 53.03
CA ILE A 8 13.65 19.91 51.81
C ILE A 8 13.31 18.49 51.35
N ILE A 9 13.24 17.53 52.28
CA ILE A 9 12.90 16.13 51.95
C ILE A 9 11.49 16.04 51.38
N VAL A 10 10.50 16.69 52.01
CA VAL A 10 9.10 16.68 51.53
C VAL A 10 8.99 17.32 50.14
N LEU A 11 9.71 18.41 49.88
CA LEU A 11 9.72 19.09 48.59
C LEU A 11 10.34 18.21 47.49
N LEU A 12 11.42 17.50 47.78
CA LEU A 12 12.02 16.56 46.82
C LEU A 12 11.11 15.36 46.54
N VAL A 13 10.45 14.81 47.57
CA VAL A 13 9.52 13.69 47.41
C VAL A 13 8.30 14.10 46.59
N THR A 14 7.74 15.28 46.81
CA THR A 14 6.57 15.74 46.06
C THR A 14 6.88 16.04 44.59
N ILE A 15 8.06 16.62 44.29
CA ILE A 15 8.50 16.86 42.90
C ILE A 15 8.76 15.55 42.16
N THR A 16 9.44 14.59 42.80
CA THR A 16 9.70 13.28 42.20
C THR A 16 8.41 12.51 41.98
N LEU A 17 7.51 12.53 42.96
CA LEU A 17 6.18 11.93 42.85
C LEU A 17 5.39 12.57 41.70
N TRP A 18 5.37 13.90 41.59
CA TRP A 18 4.73 14.61 40.48
C TRP A 18 5.31 14.22 39.11
N TRP A 19 6.64 14.10 39.02
CA TRP A 19 7.32 13.71 37.78
C TRP A 19 6.99 12.26 37.37
N VAL A 20 6.83 11.37 38.36
CA VAL A 20 6.43 9.97 38.17
C VAL A 20 4.93 9.79 37.90
N LEU A 21 4.07 10.67 38.42
CA LEU A 21 2.63 10.66 38.13
C LEU A 21 2.30 11.32 36.79
N LYS A 22 3.15 12.23 36.30
CA LYS A 22 3.00 12.88 34.98
C LYS A 22 2.80 11.90 33.81
N PRO A 23 3.54 10.78 33.66
CA PRO A 23 3.31 9.82 32.57
C PRO A 23 2.00 9.03 32.69
N LEU A 24 1.34 9.03 33.86
CA LEU A 24 0.01 8.43 34.02
C LEU A 24 -1.11 9.34 33.50
N TRP A 25 -0.82 10.64 33.29
CA TRP A 25 -1.76 11.62 32.72
C TRP A 25 -1.39 12.10 31.32
N THR A 26 -0.27 11.63 30.76
CA THR A 26 -0.09 11.75 29.32
C THR A 26 -1.03 10.76 28.67
N GLU A 27 -2.12 11.27 28.08
CA GLU A 27 -2.96 10.51 27.16
C GLU A 27 -2.05 9.67 26.27
N THR A 28 -2.20 8.36 26.41
CA THR A 28 -1.36 7.38 25.75
C THR A 28 -1.41 7.66 24.26
N VAL A 29 -0.30 8.15 23.71
CA VAL A 29 -0.04 8.04 22.28
C VAL A 29 -0.24 6.56 21.96
N SER A 30 -1.30 6.29 21.20
CA SER A 30 -1.97 4.99 21.16
C SER A 30 -0.99 3.84 20.87
N VAL A 31 -0.70 3.05 21.89
CA VAL A 31 -0.08 1.72 21.77
C VAL A 31 -0.94 0.79 20.90
N ASN A 32 -2.19 1.19 20.62
CA ASN A 32 -3.11 0.57 19.67
C ASN A 32 -2.60 0.54 18.22
N SER A 33 -1.62 1.36 17.82
CA SER A 33 -1.15 1.39 16.43
C SER A 33 -0.39 0.12 15.98
N LEU A 34 0.26 -0.58 16.91
CA LEU A 34 0.90 -1.89 16.65
C LEU A 34 -0.13 -3.03 16.70
N ASP A 35 -1.05 -3.00 17.67
CA ASP A 35 -2.12 -3.99 17.80
C ASP A 35 -3.14 -3.90 16.64
N SER A 36 -3.52 -2.69 16.22
CA SER A 36 -4.41 -2.44 15.08
C SER A 36 -3.76 -2.87 13.75
N GLN A 37 -2.43 -2.68 13.59
CA GLN A 37 -1.67 -3.22 12.45
C GLN A 37 -1.57 -4.75 12.44
N HIS A 38 -1.48 -5.40 13.61
CA HIS A 38 -1.50 -6.85 13.69
C HIS A 38 -2.87 -7.40 13.28
N ASN A 39 -3.94 -6.79 13.80
CA ASN A 39 -5.32 -7.15 13.49
C ASN A 39 -5.66 -6.97 12.00
N ILE A 40 -5.20 -5.91 11.33
CA ILE A 40 -5.48 -5.72 9.89
C ILE A 40 -4.74 -6.75 9.03
N THR A 41 -3.50 -7.10 9.40
CA THR A 41 -2.70 -8.11 8.69
C THR A 41 -3.35 -9.49 8.78
N GLU A 42 -3.86 -9.85 9.97
CA GLU A 42 -4.60 -11.10 10.19
C GLU A 42 -5.88 -11.15 9.34
N LEU A 43 -6.62 -10.04 9.23
CA LEU A 43 -7.80 -9.99 8.36
C LEU A 43 -7.46 -10.19 6.88
N PHE A 44 -6.34 -9.64 6.40
CA PHE A 44 -5.86 -9.89 5.05
C PHE A 44 -5.48 -11.36 4.82
N TYR A 45 -4.83 -11.99 5.81
CA TYR A 45 -4.54 -13.42 5.75
C TYR A 45 -5.81 -14.28 5.69
N GLN A 46 -6.84 -13.93 6.49
CA GLN A 46 -8.13 -14.60 6.45
C GLN A 46 -8.83 -14.45 5.09
N ARG A 47 -8.82 -13.25 4.49
CA ARG A 47 -9.34 -13.02 3.13
C ARG A 47 -8.67 -13.95 2.13
N ASP A 48 -7.35 -13.99 2.12
CA ASP A 48 -6.59 -14.79 1.15
C ASP A 48 -6.84 -16.28 1.32
N THR A 49 -7.00 -16.73 2.57
CA THR A 49 -7.41 -18.10 2.88
C THR A 49 -8.78 -18.40 2.30
N ILE A 50 -9.78 -17.55 2.52
CA ILE A 50 -11.13 -17.75 1.96
C ILE A 50 -11.08 -17.79 0.43
N TYR A 51 -10.32 -16.91 -0.22
CA TYR A 51 -10.19 -16.91 -1.68
C TYR A 51 -9.54 -18.20 -2.21
N LYS A 52 -8.52 -18.71 -1.52
CA LYS A 52 -7.93 -20.01 -1.84
C LYS A 52 -8.97 -21.14 -1.69
N THR A 53 -9.79 -21.11 -0.64
CA THR A 53 -10.84 -22.12 -0.45
C THR A 53 -11.92 -22.06 -1.54
N ILE A 54 -12.35 -20.87 -1.96
CA ILE A 54 -13.30 -20.71 -3.08
C ILE A 54 -12.69 -21.27 -4.36
N LYS A 55 -11.41 -20.95 -4.64
CA LYS A 55 -10.72 -21.44 -5.83
C LYS A 55 -10.56 -22.97 -5.82
N ALA A 56 -10.24 -23.56 -4.67
CA ALA A 56 -10.16 -25.01 -4.54
C ALA A 56 -11.53 -25.67 -4.78
N LEU A 57 -12.60 -25.10 -4.21
CA LEU A 57 -13.97 -25.57 -4.42
C LEU A 57 -14.39 -25.52 -5.90
N ASP A 58 -14.01 -24.46 -6.61
CA ASP A 58 -14.29 -24.33 -8.05
C ASP A 58 -13.55 -25.41 -8.87
N LEU A 59 -12.28 -25.69 -8.55
CA LEU A 59 -11.51 -26.76 -9.19
C LEU A 59 -12.08 -28.15 -8.89
N ASP A 60 -12.58 -28.38 -7.67
CA ASP A 60 -13.24 -29.64 -7.30
C ASP A 60 -14.56 -29.84 -8.07
N PHE A 61 -15.28 -28.75 -8.35
CA PHE A 61 -16.47 -28.79 -9.22
C PHE A 61 -16.10 -29.05 -10.69
N GLU A 62 -15.08 -28.36 -11.23
CA GLU A 62 -14.60 -28.59 -12.60
C GLU A 62 -14.07 -30.02 -12.81
N SER A 63 -13.46 -30.61 -11.77
CA SER A 63 -13.04 -32.03 -11.78
C SER A 63 -14.18 -33.02 -11.52
N ASN A 64 -15.44 -32.53 -11.51
CA ASN A 64 -16.66 -33.30 -11.36
C ASN A 64 -16.76 -34.10 -10.04
N LYS A 65 -15.99 -33.70 -9.01
CA LYS A 65 -15.98 -34.32 -7.67
C LYS A 65 -17.13 -33.84 -6.78
N VAL A 66 -17.74 -32.72 -7.13
CA VAL A 66 -18.79 -32.06 -6.33
C VAL A 66 -20.00 -31.79 -7.20
N SER A 67 -21.19 -32.10 -6.69
CA SER A 67 -22.47 -31.79 -7.35
C SER A 67 -22.72 -30.27 -7.39
N GLU A 68 -23.36 -29.79 -8.46
CA GLU A 68 -23.68 -28.37 -8.68
C GLU A 68 -24.45 -27.73 -7.51
N ASP A 69 -25.42 -28.45 -6.94
CA ASP A 69 -26.22 -27.93 -5.81
C ASP A 69 -25.34 -27.69 -4.56
N ASN A 70 -24.42 -28.62 -4.27
CA ASN A 70 -23.49 -28.49 -3.15
C ASN A 70 -22.46 -27.39 -3.38
N HIS A 71 -21.91 -27.30 -4.61
CA HIS A 71 -20.99 -26.22 -4.98
C HIS A 71 -21.62 -24.86 -4.75
N ARG A 72 -22.83 -24.64 -5.25
CA ARG A 72 -23.55 -23.37 -5.12
C ARG A 72 -23.79 -22.98 -3.66
N LYS A 73 -24.24 -23.93 -2.83
CA LYS A 73 -24.49 -23.70 -1.40
C LYS A 73 -23.22 -23.32 -0.65
N ILE A 74 -22.11 -24.03 -0.88
CA ILE A 74 -20.84 -23.76 -0.18
C ILE A 74 -20.24 -22.45 -0.66
N ARG A 75 -20.28 -22.17 -1.97
CA ARG A 75 -19.77 -20.92 -2.56
C ARG A 75 -20.48 -19.69 -2.01
N LEU A 76 -21.81 -19.73 -1.89
CA LEU A 76 -22.59 -18.64 -1.28
C LEU A 76 -22.18 -18.37 0.17
N LYS A 77 -22.00 -19.42 0.98
CA LYS A 77 -21.54 -19.29 2.37
C LYS A 77 -20.14 -18.67 2.47
N LEU A 78 -19.22 -19.11 1.62
CA LEU A 78 -17.86 -18.56 1.57
C LEU A 78 -17.85 -17.10 1.11
N MET A 79 -18.67 -16.74 0.12
CA MET A 79 -18.81 -15.36 -0.33
C MET A 79 -19.36 -14.45 0.77
N HIS A 80 -20.36 -14.91 1.51
CA HIS A 80 -20.88 -14.15 2.65
C HIS A 80 -19.80 -13.92 3.73
N ARG A 81 -18.99 -14.95 4.03
CA ARG A 81 -17.86 -14.83 4.96
C ARG A 81 -16.79 -13.87 4.45
N ALA A 82 -16.49 -13.90 3.15
CA ALA A 82 -15.54 -12.97 2.53
C ALA A 82 -16.02 -11.52 2.62
N ALA A 83 -17.30 -11.25 2.33
CA ALA A 83 -17.89 -9.92 2.44
C ALA A 83 -17.78 -9.36 3.87
N HIS A 84 -18.04 -10.20 4.87
CA HIS A 84 -17.91 -9.81 6.27
C HIS A 84 -16.45 -9.48 6.66
N VAL A 85 -15.46 -10.22 6.16
CA VAL A 85 -14.04 -9.90 6.41
C VAL A 85 -13.64 -8.59 5.71
N LEU A 86 -14.09 -8.37 4.48
CA LEU A 86 -13.83 -7.12 3.75
C LEU A 86 -14.44 -5.90 4.46
N GLN A 87 -15.65 -6.04 5.01
CA GLN A 87 -16.29 -4.98 5.79
C GLN A 87 -15.47 -4.61 7.03
N LYS A 88 -14.85 -5.59 7.70
CA LYS A 88 -13.97 -5.32 8.84
C LYS A 88 -12.71 -4.56 8.43
N ILE A 89 -12.12 -4.94 7.30
CA ILE A 89 -10.95 -4.24 6.75
C ILE A 89 -11.30 -2.79 6.45
N ASP A 90 -12.43 -2.55 5.78
CA ASP A 90 -12.89 -1.21 5.41
C ASP A 90 -13.11 -0.30 6.64
N ASN A 91 -13.75 -0.82 7.69
CA ASN A 91 -13.95 -0.09 8.94
C ASN A 91 -12.61 0.31 9.60
N ILE A 92 -11.66 -0.63 9.69
CA ILE A 92 -10.34 -0.34 10.27
C ILE A 92 -9.59 0.68 9.40
N SER A 93 -9.62 0.56 8.07
CA SER A 93 -8.98 1.54 7.19
C SER A 93 -9.56 2.94 7.34
N GLN A 94 -10.88 3.08 7.43
CA GLN A 94 -11.53 4.38 7.64
C GLN A 94 -11.14 5.01 8.98
N GLN A 95 -11.06 4.21 10.06
CA GLN A 95 -10.61 4.69 11.36
C GLN A 95 -9.15 5.18 11.29
N THR A 96 -8.27 4.44 10.62
CA THR A 96 -6.87 4.86 10.46
C THR A 96 -6.74 6.12 9.60
N ASP A 97 -7.53 6.26 8.54
CA ASP A 97 -7.50 7.42 7.65
C ASP A 97 -7.95 8.69 8.37
N HIS A 98 -9.07 8.63 9.12
CA HIS A 98 -9.52 9.76 9.95
C HIS A 98 -8.53 10.13 11.05
N ALA A 99 -7.92 9.13 11.71
CA ALA A 99 -6.87 9.37 12.70
C ALA A 99 -5.62 10.01 12.08
N LEU A 100 -5.27 9.65 10.84
CA LEU A 100 -4.15 10.23 10.11
C LEU A 100 -4.47 11.67 9.67
N GLU A 101 -5.68 11.92 9.17
CA GLU A 101 -6.13 13.23 8.70
C GLU A 101 -6.11 14.27 9.83
N THR A 102 -6.65 13.91 10.99
CA THR A 102 -6.57 14.77 12.19
C THR A 102 -5.13 15.09 12.58
N LYS A 103 -4.23 14.09 12.51
CA LYS A 103 -2.81 14.28 12.80
C LYS A 103 -2.13 15.19 11.78
N ILE A 104 -2.43 15.04 10.50
CA ILE A 104 -1.93 15.92 9.43
C ILE A 104 -2.37 17.36 9.69
N ASP A 105 -3.64 17.61 10.04
CA ASP A 105 -4.15 18.94 10.33
C ASP A 105 -3.46 19.60 11.53
N THR A 106 -3.18 18.84 12.59
CA THR A 106 -2.43 19.37 13.73
C THR A 106 -1.00 19.79 13.35
N LEU A 107 -0.33 19.00 12.51
CA LEU A 107 1.01 19.32 12.01
C LEU A 107 0.98 20.56 11.11
N LEU A 108 -0.04 20.70 10.25
CA LEU A 108 -0.23 21.87 9.40
C LEU A 108 -0.53 23.15 10.20
N LYS A 109 -1.21 23.06 11.34
CA LYS A 109 -1.39 24.22 12.24
C LYS A 109 -0.08 24.67 12.90
N ARG A 110 0.81 23.71 13.21
CA ARG A 110 2.11 23.98 13.84
C ARG A 110 3.10 24.63 12.88
N PHE A 111 2.99 24.34 11.59
CA PHE A 111 3.76 24.98 10.53
C PHE A 111 2.80 25.81 9.66
N PRO A 112 2.52 27.08 10.02
CA PRO A 112 1.67 27.91 9.18
C PRO A 112 2.26 27.89 7.77
N LYS A 113 1.46 27.43 6.79
CA LYS A 113 1.86 27.43 5.38
C LYS A 113 2.26 28.85 5.05
N THR A 114 3.57 29.13 5.03
CA THR A 114 4.09 30.28 4.32
C THR A 114 3.77 29.97 2.88
N LYS A 115 2.60 30.45 2.41
CA LYS A 115 2.33 30.64 0.99
C LYS A 115 3.35 31.67 0.51
N SER A 116 4.58 31.23 0.36
CA SER A 116 5.67 32.05 -0.12
C SER A 116 5.40 32.25 -1.60
N ALA A 117 5.18 33.50 -1.96
CA ALA A 117 5.02 33.96 -3.33
C ALA A 117 6.15 33.48 -4.28
N ASN A 118 7.25 32.95 -3.72
CA ASN A 118 8.35 32.31 -4.45
C ASN A 118 8.02 30.96 -5.10
N ASP A 119 6.95 30.28 -4.70
CA ASP A 119 6.60 28.95 -5.26
C ASP A 119 6.10 29.06 -6.71
N ARG A 120 5.44 30.18 -7.07
CA ARG A 120 5.07 30.47 -8.47
C ARG A 120 6.29 30.70 -9.35
N THR A 121 7.40 31.16 -8.81
CA THR A 121 8.65 31.40 -9.56
C THR A 121 9.38 30.08 -9.81
N LEU A 122 9.41 29.17 -8.82
CA LEU A 122 9.92 27.80 -9.02
C LEU A 122 9.06 26.99 -9.98
N LEU A 123 7.73 27.05 -9.88
CA LEU A 123 6.82 26.42 -10.85
C LEU A 123 6.97 26.98 -12.27
N LYS A 124 7.34 28.26 -12.43
CA LYS A 124 7.64 28.87 -13.73
C LYS A 124 9.00 28.43 -14.28
N MET A 125 10.03 28.27 -13.44
CA MET A 125 11.33 27.73 -13.86
C MET A 125 11.21 26.26 -14.29
N VAL A 126 10.48 25.44 -13.52
CA VAL A 126 10.23 24.03 -13.88
C VAL A 126 9.39 23.91 -15.15
N ARG A 127 8.49 24.88 -15.42
CA ARG A 127 7.72 24.91 -16.67
C ARG A 127 8.54 25.34 -17.89
N GLY A 128 9.49 26.26 -17.73
CA GLY A 128 10.37 26.71 -18.82
C GLY A 128 11.30 25.61 -19.34
N GLU A 129 11.68 24.65 -18.49
CA GLU A 129 12.45 23.47 -18.90
C GLU A 129 11.57 22.39 -19.59
N LEU A 130 10.24 22.47 -19.44
CA LEU A 130 9.29 21.42 -19.81
C LEU A 130 8.46 21.74 -21.07
N GLU A 131 8.90 22.67 -21.92
CA GLU A 131 8.26 22.92 -23.23
C GLU A 131 8.82 22.05 -24.37
N HIS A 132 9.82 21.21 -24.10
CA HIS A 132 10.30 20.21 -25.07
C HIS A 132 9.78 18.78 -24.85
N VAL A 133 8.94 18.55 -23.84
CA VAL A 133 8.52 17.18 -23.43
C VAL A 133 7.02 16.93 -23.57
N VAL A 134 6.21 17.94 -23.91
CA VAL A 134 4.74 17.79 -24.03
C VAL A 134 4.28 17.98 -25.48
N THR A 135 4.75 17.09 -26.37
CA THR A 135 4.07 16.81 -27.64
C THR A 135 3.97 15.31 -27.82
N SER A 136 3.09 14.66 -27.06
CA SER A 136 2.27 13.50 -27.47
C SER A 136 1.66 12.83 -26.24
N PRO A 137 0.31 12.75 -26.13
CA PRO A 137 -0.32 11.92 -25.14
C PRO A 137 -0.26 10.48 -25.68
N THR A 138 0.60 9.66 -25.10
CA THR A 138 0.49 8.19 -24.91
C THR A 138 1.92 7.65 -24.79
N GLN A 139 2.36 7.32 -23.56
CA GLN A 139 3.24 6.19 -23.21
C GLN A 139 3.86 6.38 -21.83
N LEU A 140 3.12 6.05 -20.78
CA LEU A 140 3.72 5.55 -19.54
C LEU A 140 3.81 4.02 -19.65
N ALA A 141 4.85 3.54 -20.32
CA ALA A 141 5.41 2.20 -20.13
C ALA A 141 6.72 2.08 -20.93
N SER A 142 7.83 2.58 -20.37
CA SER A 142 9.19 2.05 -20.62
C SER A 142 10.28 3.00 -20.08
N THR A 143 10.53 2.95 -18.77
CA THR A 143 11.90 3.12 -18.29
C THR A 143 12.68 1.85 -18.63
N SER A 144 13.15 1.74 -19.86
CA SER A 144 14.27 0.87 -20.19
C SER A 144 15.05 1.47 -21.35
N LYS A 145 16.22 1.96 -20.98
CA LYS A 145 17.29 2.51 -21.80
C LYS A 145 17.65 1.50 -22.91
N LYS A 146 17.01 1.57 -24.08
CA LYS A 146 17.38 0.75 -25.25
C LYS A 146 18.49 1.44 -26.04
N THR A 147 19.69 0.93 -25.85
CA THR A 147 20.72 0.83 -26.90
C THR A 147 20.08 0.36 -28.21
N LYS A 148 20.47 0.98 -29.33
CA LYS A 148 20.12 0.55 -30.69
C LYS A 148 20.38 -0.95 -30.82
N THR A 149 19.32 -1.74 -30.91
CA THR A 149 19.38 -3.17 -31.24
C THR A 149 18.23 -3.42 -32.19
N ASP A 150 18.55 -4.07 -33.30
CA ASP A 150 17.63 -4.31 -34.41
C ASP A 150 16.33 -4.94 -33.92
N SER A 151 15.20 -4.36 -34.33
CA SER A 151 13.85 -4.82 -33.98
C SER A 151 13.24 -5.61 -35.14
N ARG A 152 12.57 -6.73 -34.83
CA ARG A 152 11.80 -7.54 -35.79
C ARG A 152 10.33 -7.65 -35.37
N PHE A 153 9.46 -8.01 -36.29
CA PHE A 153 8.04 -8.20 -36.00
C PHE A 153 7.66 -9.68 -35.90
N CYS A 154 6.80 -10.01 -34.95
CA CYS A 154 6.22 -11.34 -34.82
C CYS A 154 5.31 -11.63 -36.02
N THR A 155 5.56 -12.72 -36.75
CA THR A 155 4.79 -13.12 -37.92
C THR A 155 3.37 -13.60 -37.61
N LYS A 156 3.04 -13.88 -36.33
CA LYS A 156 1.70 -14.35 -35.92
C LYS A 156 0.79 -13.22 -35.44
N CYS A 157 1.31 -12.26 -34.68
CA CYS A 157 0.49 -11.22 -34.04
C CYS A 157 0.90 -9.78 -34.38
N GLY A 158 1.95 -9.60 -35.19
CA GLY A 158 2.46 -8.30 -35.62
C GLY A 158 3.18 -7.48 -34.54
N HIS A 159 3.38 -8.03 -33.33
CA HIS A 159 4.04 -7.30 -32.25
C HIS A 159 5.53 -7.07 -32.54
N ALA A 160 6.03 -5.88 -32.23
CA ALA A 160 7.45 -5.57 -32.28
C ALA A 160 8.20 -6.35 -31.18
N THR A 161 9.27 -7.03 -31.56
CA THR A 161 10.06 -7.93 -30.72
C THR A 161 11.54 -7.73 -31.02
N ASP A 162 12.40 -8.08 -30.08
CA ASP A 162 13.84 -7.99 -30.27
C ASP A 162 14.35 -9.13 -31.17
N VAL A 163 15.46 -8.91 -31.88
CA VAL A 163 16.09 -9.97 -32.69
C VAL A 163 16.63 -11.12 -31.81
N ASN A 164 16.92 -10.85 -30.53
CA ASN A 164 17.35 -11.88 -29.59
C ASN A 164 16.20 -12.61 -28.87
N ASP A 165 14.96 -12.14 -29.00
CA ASP A 165 13.81 -12.79 -28.35
C ASP A 165 13.51 -14.15 -29.00
N VAL A 166 13.49 -15.22 -28.20
CA VAL A 166 13.13 -16.58 -28.65
C VAL A 166 11.61 -16.77 -28.72
N PHE A 167 10.84 -15.96 -27.98
CA PHE A 167 9.38 -16.00 -27.92
C PHE A 167 8.80 -14.59 -27.94
N CYS A 168 7.63 -14.42 -28.55
CA CYS A 168 6.93 -13.13 -28.54
C CYS A 168 6.26 -12.88 -27.18
N ALA A 169 6.60 -11.76 -26.53
CA ALA A 169 6.02 -11.36 -25.24
C ALA A 169 4.48 -11.13 -25.28
N LYS A 170 3.90 -10.86 -26.47
CA LYS A 170 2.47 -10.59 -26.62
C LYS A 170 1.63 -11.85 -26.83
N CYS A 171 2.10 -12.80 -27.64
CA CYS A 171 1.29 -13.96 -28.05
C CYS A 171 1.93 -15.32 -27.75
N GLY A 172 3.10 -15.34 -27.10
CA GLY A 172 3.82 -16.55 -26.71
C GLY A 172 4.39 -17.37 -27.87
N THR A 173 4.29 -16.90 -29.12
CA THR A 173 4.73 -17.66 -30.28
C THR A 173 6.25 -17.64 -30.39
N ARG A 174 6.86 -18.80 -30.62
CA ARG A 174 8.31 -18.95 -30.78
C ARG A 174 8.78 -18.24 -32.06
N LEU A 175 9.80 -17.39 -31.91
CA LEU A 175 10.43 -16.62 -32.98
C LEU A 175 11.65 -17.41 -33.47
N LYS A 176 11.91 -17.41 -34.78
CA LYS A 176 13.10 -18.07 -35.35
C LYS A 176 14.32 -17.17 -35.12
N SER A 177 15.21 -17.51 -34.19
CA SER A 177 16.46 -16.76 -33.97
C SER A 177 17.45 -17.06 -35.09
N THR A 178 17.87 -16.05 -35.86
CA THR A 178 18.91 -16.17 -36.87
C THR A 178 20.27 -16.00 -36.21
N THR A 179 20.71 -17.00 -35.45
CA THR A 179 22.12 -17.10 -35.06
C THR A 179 22.87 -17.62 -36.28
N LYS A 180 23.51 -16.73 -37.03
CA LYS A 180 24.52 -17.14 -38.02
C LYS A 180 25.73 -17.70 -37.24
N PRO A 181 26.28 -18.87 -37.63
CA PRO A 181 27.46 -19.46 -36.97
C PRO A 181 28.68 -18.53 -37.06
#